data_AF-A0A1W9TXA7-F1
#
_entry.id   AF-A0A1W9TXA7-F1
#
_cell.length_a   1.000
_cell.length_b   1.000
_cell.length_c   1.000
_cell.angle_alpha   90.00
_cell.angle_beta   90.00
_cell.angle_gamma   90.00
#
_symmetry.space_group_name_H-M   'P 1'
#
loop_
_entity.id
_entity.type
_entity.pdbx_description
1 polymer ?
#
loop_
_entity_poly.entity_id
_entity_poly.type
_entity_poly.pdbx_seq_one_letter_code
_entity_poly.pdbx_strand_id
1 'polypeptide(L)'
;MLIINIPNSLTGKINAIANLVCQTPEEYLIELIEEHIDHNSSYEETAYLAESEINRKRLDKAVEDIRYGKYETHGLINEND
;
A
#
# COMPACT_ATOMS: atom_id res chain seq x y z
N MET A 1 0.73 22.89 11.91
CA MET A 1 1.82 22.95 10.92
C MET A 1 2.75 21.79 11.20
N LEU A 2 2.75 20.78 10.34
CA LEU A 2 3.63 19.62 10.46
C LEU A 2 5.01 20.02 9.94
N ILE A 3 6.08 19.77 10.70
CA ILE A 3 7.45 20.03 10.25
C ILE A 3 8.17 18.70 10.14
N ILE A 4 8.49 18.30 8.91
CA ILE A 4 9.23 17.08 8.62
C ILE A 4 10.63 17.47 8.16
N ASN A 5 11.64 17.03 8.92
CA ASN A 5 13.03 17.23 8.54
C ASN A 5 13.47 16.07 7.63
N ILE A 6 13.68 16.39 6.36
CA ILE A 6 14.07 15.40 5.35
C ILE A 6 15.57 15.52 5.11
N PRO A 7 16.34 14.43 5.27
CA PRO A 7 17.76 14.43 4.93
C PRO A 7 17.98 14.83 3.48
N ASN A 8 19.01 15.64 3.21
CA ASN A 8 19.35 16.10 1.86
C ASN A 8 19.52 14.94 0.85
N SER A 9 19.95 13.77 1.32
CA SER A 9 20.09 12.55 0.51
C SER A 9 18.76 11.97 0.01
N LEU A 10 17.64 12.30 0.67
CA LEU A 10 16.30 11.87 0.33
C LEU A 10 15.52 12.94 -0.42
N THR A 11 15.77 14.23 -0.15
CA THR A 11 15.12 15.35 -0.85
C THR A 11 15.23 15.24 -2.36
N GLY A 12 16.41 14.90 -2.88
CA GLY A 12 16.61 14.74 -4.32
C GLY A 12 15.77 13.61 -4.94
N LYS A 13 15.55 12.52 -4.19
CA LYS A 13 14.74 11.39 -4.64
C LYS A 13 13.25 11.73 -4.61
N ILE A 14 12.81 12.39 -3.54
CA ILE A 14 11.41 12.83 -3.39
C ILE A 14 11.06 13.81 -4.50
N ASN A 15 11.91 14.80 -4.77
CA ASN A 15 11.69 15.74 -5.87
C ASN A 15 11.62 15.03 -7.23
N ALA A 16 12.48 14.02 -7.47
CA ALA A 16 12.46 13.27 -8.71
C ALA A 16 11.14 12.50 -8.89
N ILE A 17 10.64 11.84 -7.83
CA ILE A 17 9.39 11.08 -7.88
C ILE A 17 8.19 12.01 -7.99
N ALA A 18 8.13 13.06 -7.18
CA ALA A 18 7.06 14.06 -7.23
C ALA A 18 6.92 14.66 -8.64
N ASN A 19 8.03 14.96 -9.30
CA ASN A 19 8.04 15.41 -10.69
C ASN A 19 7.49 14.37 -11.68
N LEU A 20 7.74 13.08 -11.46
CA LEU A 20 7.20 12.01 -12.34
C LEU A 20 5.68 11.90 -12.24
N VAL A 21 5.11 12.23 -11.07
CA VAL A 21 3.67 12.19 -10.82
C VAL A 21 3.02 13.58 -10.90
N CYS A 22 3.74 14.58 -11.40
CA CYS A 22 3.27 15.96 -11.56
C CYS A 22 2.76 16.62 -10.27
N GLN A 23 3.39 16.31 -9.13
CA GLN A 23 3.08 16.88 -7.82
C GLN A 23 4.24 17.70 -7.28
N THR A 24 3.96 18.59 -6.33
CA THR A 24 5.01 19.15 -5.49
C THR A 24 5.56 18.09 -4.53
N PRO A 25 6.83 18.21 -4.09
CA PRO A 25 7.39 17.32 -3.08
C PRO A 25 6.55 17.24 -1.80
N GLU A 26 5.97 18.37 -1.38
CA GLU A 26 5.11 18.49 -0.22
C GLU A 26 3.79 17.73 -0.40
N GLU A 27 3.10 17.90 -1.53
CA GLU A 27 1.87 17.17 -1.85
C GLU A 27 2.10 15.65 -1.88
N TYR A 28 3.16 15.22 -2.58
CA TYR A 28 3.52 13.80 -2.66
C TYR A 28 3.77 13.19 -1.28
N LEU A 29 4.47 13.92 -0.40
CA LEU A 29 4.75 13.44 0.96
C LEU A 29 3.50 13.36 1.83
N ILE A 30 2.58 14.32 1.70
CA ILE A 30 1.32 14.29 2.45
C ILE A 30 0.49 13.09 2.00
N GLU A 31 0.32 12.88 0.70
CA GLU A 31 -0.42 11.72 0.16
C GLU A 31 0.19 10.39 0.63
N LEU A 32 1.53 10.28 0.64
CA LEU A 32 2.20 9.06 1.08
C LEU A 32 1.98 8.79 2.57
N ILE A 33 1.93 9.83 3.40
CA ILE A 33 1.61 9.71 4.83
C ILE A 33 0.14 9.31 5.01
N GLU A 34 -0.78 9.95 4.28
CA GLU A 34 -2.21 9.63 4.32
C GLU A 34 -2.46 8.18 3.88
N GLU A 35 -1.86 7.74 2.77
CA GLU A 35 -1.93 6.35 2.30
C GLU A 35 -1.43 5.38 3.36
N HIS A 36 -0.31 5.70 4.02
CA HIS A 36 0.25 4.85 5.06
C HIS A 36 -0.63 4.78 6.30
N ILE A 37 -1.28 5.89 6.70
CA ILE A 37 -2.22 5.92 7.82
C ILE A 37 -3.46 5.10 7.49
N ASP A 38 -4.06 5.34 6.32
CA ASP A 38 -5.31 4.71 5.90
C ASP A 38 -5.16 3.19 5.75
N HIS A 39 -3.97 2.73 5.34
CA HIS A 39 -3.69 1.31 5.09
C HIS A 39 -2.79 0.66 6.15
N ASN A 40 -2.48 1.33 7.26
CA ASN A 40 -1.57 0.81 8.29
C ASN A 40 -1.99 -0.58 8.80
N SER A 41 -3.29 -0.80 9.01
CA SER A 41 -3.83 -2.10 9.42
C SER A 41 -3.56 -3.22 8.42
N SER A 42 -3.61 -2.92 7.11
CA SER A 42 -3.29 -3.88 6.04
C SER A 42 -1.81 -4.19 5.98
N TYR A 43 -0.95 -3.19 6.24
CA TYR A 43 0.50 -3.39 6.34
C TYR A 43 0.87 -4.25 7.56
N GLU A 44 0.25 -4.01 8.73
CA GLU A 44 0.43 -4.83 9.94
C GLU A 44 -0.04 -6.28 9.73
N GLU A 45 -1.21 -6.47 9.12
CA GLU A 45 -1.72 -7.80 8.80
C GLU A 45 -0.79 -8.54 7.82
N THR A 46 -0.31 -7.85 6.78
CA THR A 46 0.65 -8.43 5.82
C THR A 46 1.97 -8.81 6.50
N ALA A 47 2.48 -7.97 7.40
CA ALA A 47 3.69 -8.27 8.17
C ALA A 47 3.50 -9.49 9.08
N TYR A 48 2.39 -9.55 9.83
CA TYR A 48 2.03 -10.70 10.66
C TYR A 48 1.90 -11.99 9.85
N LEU A 49 1.29 -11.92 8.66
CA LEU A 49 1.15 -13.07 7.77
C LEU A 49 2.50 -13.49 7.15
N ALA A 50 3.46 -12.58 6.98
CA ALA A 50 4.78 -12.89 6.44
C ALA A 50 5.70 -13.63 7.43
N GLU A 51 5.47 -13.52 8.74
CA GLU A 51 6.32 -14.12 9.79
C GLU A 51 6.21 -15.65 9.86
N SER A 52 5.07 -16.23 9.48
CA SER A 52 4.82 -17.67 9.51
C SER A 52 4.85 -18.25 8.11
N GLU A 53 5.61 -19.35 7.91
CA GLU A 53 5.71 -20.03 6.61
C GLU A 53 4.32 -20.46 6.07
N ILE A 54 3.42 -20.84 6.97
CA ILE A 54 2.04 -21.24 6.63
C ILE A 54 1.24 -20.04 6.13
N ASN A 55 1.36 -18.89 6.81
CA ASN A 55 0.63 -17.69 6.45
C ASN A 55 1.18 -17.05 5.17
N ARG A 56 2.50 -17.08 4.97
CA ARG A 56 3.13 -16.67 3.70
C ARG A 56 2.61 -17.49 2.52
N LYS A 57 2.51 -18.82 2.66
CA LYS A 57 1.93 -19.69 1.61
C LYS A 57 0.46 -19.34 1.31
N ARG A 58 -0.31 -18.91 2.31
CA ARG A 58 -1.70 -18.47 2.12
C ARG A 58 -1.76 -17.12 1.40
N LEU A 59 -0.88 -16.19 1.76
CA LEU A 59 -0.77 -14.89 1.10
C LEU A 59 -0.35 -15.04 -0.36
N ASP A 60 0.68 -15.85 -0.65
CA ASP A 60 1.15 -16.12 -2.02
C ASP A 60 0.03 -16.69 -2.89
N LYS A 61 -0.73 -17.65 -2.34
CA LYS A 61 -1.89 -18.23 -3.03
C LYS A 61 -3.00 -17.21 -3.28
N ALA A 62 -3.29 -16.34 -2.32
CA ALA A 62 -4.29 -15.28 -2.49
C ALA A 62 -3.87 -14.29 -3.59
N VAL A 63 -2.59 -13.92 -3.64
CA VAL A 63 -2.03 -13.06 -4.70
C VAL A 63 -2.13 -13.73 -6.08
N GLU A 64 -1.82 -15.02 -6.17
CA GLU A 64 -2.00 -15.77 -7.42
C GLU A 64 -3.48 -15.83 -7.83
N ASP A 65 -4.38 -16.17 -6.90
CA ASP A 65 -5.82 -16.25 -7.16
C ASP A 65 -6.38 -14.90 -7.68
N ILE A 66 -5.92 -13.76 -7.14
CA ILE A 66 -6.27 -12.42 -7.64
C ILE A 66 -5.73 -12.20 -9.06
N ARG A 67 -4.45 -12.51 -9.31
CA ARG A 67 -3.83 -12.34 -10.64
C ARG A 67 -4.51 -13.15 -11.73
N TYR A 68 -5.05 -14.31 -11.39
CA TYR A 68 -5.80 -15.16 -12.32
C TYR A 68 -7.28 -14.77 -12.45
N GLY A 69 -7.70 -13.65 -11.85
CA GLY A 69 -9.08 -13.16 -11.95
C GLY A 69 -10.10 -14.09 -11.29
N LYS A 70 -9.67 -14.96 -10.36
CA LYS A 70 -10.53 -15.99 -9.76
C LYS A 70 -11.75 -15.42 -9.05
N TYR A 71 -11.63 -14.19 -8.54
CA TYR A 71 -12.70 -13.49 -7.83
C TYR A 71 -13.53 -12.56 -8.71
N GLU A 72 -13.17 -12.37 -9.99
CA GLU A 72 -13.91 -11.47 -10.91
C GLU A 72 -15.30 -12.02 -11.29
N THR A 73 -15.52 -13.33 -11.10
CA THR A 73 -16.80 -14.00 -11.37
C THR A 73 -17.67 -14.17 -10.13
N HIS A 74 -17.19 -13.75 -8.95
CA HIS A 74 -17.99 -13.79 -7.73
C HIS A 74 -18.56 -12.40 -7.52
N GLY A 75 -19.82 -12.20 -7.92
CA GLY A 75 -20.55 -10.99 -7.57
C GLY A 75 -20.46 -10.76 -6.06
N LEU A 76 -20.48 -9.49 -5.65
CA LEU A 76 -20.58 -9.13 -4.24
C LEU A 76 -21.74 -9.92 -3.63
N ILE A 77 -21.47 -10.68 -2.56
CA ILE A 77 -22.53 -11.30 -1.78
C ILE A 77 -23.28 -10.14 -1.13
N ASN A 78 -24.41 -9.74 -1.72
CA ASN A 78 -25.35 -8.87 -1.04
C ASN A 78 -25.99 -9.71 0.08
N GLU A 79 -25.83 -9.28 1.34
CA GLU A 79 -26.46 -9.90 2.50
C GLU A 79 -27.98 -9.66 2.54
N ASN A 80 -28.71 -10.02 1.48
CA ASN A 80 -30.17 -9.92 1.40
C ASN A 80 -30.80 -10.98 0.47
N ASP A 81 -30.42 -12.26 0.62
CA ASP A 81 -31.20 -13.41 0.12
C ASP A 81 -31.50 -14.39 1.26
#